data_AF-A0A9P9Y8J1-F1
#
_entry.id   AF-A0A9P9Y8J1-F1
#
_cell.length_a   1.000
_cell.length_b   1.000
_cell.length_c   1.000
_cell.angle_alpha   90.00
_cell.angle_beta   90.00
_cell.angle_gamma   90.00
#
_symmetry.space_group_name_H-M   'P 1'
#
loop_
_entity.id
_entity.type
_entity.pdbx_description
1 polymer ?
#
loop_
_entity_poly.entity_id
_entity_poly.type
_entity_poly.pdbx_seq_one_letter_code
_entity_poly.pdbx_strand_id
1 'polypeptide(L)'
;MCGIHAVIASRDTPALSREVEEKLHARGPDHVGTTRVEFGDASVTLTSTVLSLRGDHIARQPLVDPKSGSSLCWNGEVWRIDGLLVTGSDTEAVFQLLVKASSHRAADLSEEDPVLAALRTIEGPFAFVFVDRPAQRLYYGRDRLGRRSLLVQTGPSITLSSVAESTSEGWREVEADGCYSLSLDRSDPGAVFEPQRHAWLEGDDLPIDLLNVAFENPRIAAQHQDLSTDDLFELCPDRITARKTFAELQAACPGRKWRLVAVNVPYSQTRAHRAEIVHLMYPHNTEMDLSIANALYFAARGQGQGCLAMESPSTPYTTTARVLLSGLGADELFGGYVRHNTAFQRNGYPGLTEELKLDVSRLGKRNLGRDDRVMAHCGKEVRFPFLDERLVKWAIELPAWEKCDFSTPAGEGHPDAEKRVLRLLAQAVGLPSVATEKKRAIQFGTRTAKMESGRVKGTTSITL
;
A
#
# COMPACT_ATOMS: atom_id res chain seq x y z
N MET A 1 8.74 2.75 23.00
CA MET A 1 7.43 2.21 22.56
C MET A 1 7.10 1.07 23.49
N CYS A 2 5.85 0.78 23.82
CA CYS A 2 5.57 -0.35 24.70
C CYS A 2 6.06 -1.70 24.12
N GLY A 3 6.34 -2.66 25.01
CA GLY A 3 6.61 -4.06 24.68
C GLY A 3 5.40 -4.92 25.04
N ILE A 4 5.08 -5.87 24.18
CA ILE A 4 4.05 -6.90 24.40
C ILE A 4 4.73 -8.25 24.38
N HIS A 5 4.37 -9.12 25.31
CA HIS A 5 4.65 -10.54 25.28
C HIS A 5 3.44 -11.31 25.81
N ALA A 6 3.03 -12.37 25.11
CA ALA A 6 1.93 -13.22 25.53
C ALA A 6 2.20 -14.68 25.20
N VAL A 7 1.84 -15.58 26.12
CA VAL A 7 1.98 -17.03 25.97
C VAL A 7 0.63 -17.69 26.19
N ILE A 8 0.17 -18.44 25.19
CA ILE A 8 -1.06 -19.23 25.22
C ILE A 8 -0.66 -20.71 25.28
N ALA A 9 -1.01 -21.40 26.36
CA ALA A 9 -0.57 -22.78 26.61
C ALA A 9 -1.58 -23.61 27.43
N SER A 10 -1.60 -24.93 27.23
CA SER A 10 -2.56 -25.83 27.90
C SER A 10 -2.13 -26.35 29.29
N ARG A 11 -0.84 -26.34 29.64
CA ARG A 11 -0.40 -26.86 30.95
C ARG A 11 0.79 -26.09 31.49
N ASP A 12 1.91 -26.23 30.81
CA ASP A 12 3.14 -25.52 31.13
C ASP A 12 3.22 -24.25 30.29
N THR A 13 3.30 -23.12 30.98
CA THR A 13 3.60 -21.83 30.34
C THR A 13 5.11 -21.72 30.24
N PRO A 14 5.70 -21.67 29.03
CA PRO A 14 7.09 -21.27 28.86
C PRO A 14 7.39 -19.99 29.67
N ALA A 15 8.44 -20.03 30.48
CA ALA A 15 8.91 -18.85 31.18
C ALA A 15 9.40 -17.81 30.16
N LEU A 16 9.17 -16.53 30.44
CA LEU A 16 9.77 -15.44 29.69
C LEU A 16 11.30 -15.53 29.86
N SER A 17 12.02 -15.65 28.74
CA SER A 17 13.47 -15.68 28.77
C SER A 17 14.03 -14.31 29.15
N ARG A 18 15.15 -14.32 29.88
CA ARG A 18 15.81 -13.11 30.35
C ARG A 18 16.22 -12.18 29.20
N GLU A 19 16.64 -12.75 28.07
CA GLU A 19 17.01 -11.96 26.89
C GLU A 19 15.80 -11.21 26.31
N VAL A 20 14.64 -11.87 26.20
CA VAL A 20 13.41 -11.21 25.73
C VAL A 20 12.94 -10.18 26.74
N GLU A 21 13.01 -10.48 28.04
CA GLU A 21 12.68 -9.55 29.11
C GLU A 21 13.51 -8.26 29.03
N GLU A 22 14.84 -8.38 28.90
CA GLU A 22 15.76 -7.23 28.76
C GLU A 22 15.43 -6.39 27.50
N LYS A 23 15.15 -7.06 26.36
CA LYS A 23 14.75 -6.38 25.11
C LYS A 23 13.39 -5.69 25.24
N LEU A 24 12.43 -6.29 25.93
CA LEU A 24 11.12 -5.67 26.19
C LEU A 24 11.25 -4.47 27.12
N HIS A 25 12.05 -4.59 28.18
CA HIS A 25 12.31 -3.49 29.12
C HIS A 25 12.95 -2.29 28.41
N ALA A 26 13.90 -2.52 27.49
CA ALA A 26 14.52 -1.46 26.69
C ALA A 26 13.50 -0.67 25.84
N ARG A 27 12.37 -1.29 25.46
CA ARG A 27 11.31 -0.62 24.72
C ARG A 27 10.45 0.26 25.63
N GLY A 28 10.10 -0.26 26.81
CA GLY A 28 9.19 0.34 27.78
C GLY A 28 9.75 0.33 29.21
N PRO A 29 10.63 1.26 29.56
CA PRO A 29 11.33 1.27 30.85
C PRO A 29 10.48 1.81 32.03
N ASP A 30 9.32 2.43 31.77
CA ASP A 30 8.57 3.16 32.81
C ASP A 30 7.75 2.22 33.71
N HIS A 31 7.38 1.04 33.20
CA HIS A 31 6.67 0.02 33.97
C HIS A 31 6.83 -1.36 33.32
N VAL A 32 6.88 -2.40 34.16
CA VAL A 32 6.77 -3.81 33.74
C VAL A 32 5.65 -4.45 34.56
N GLY A 33 4.74 -5.14 33.88
CA GLY A 33 3.64 -5.84 34.52
C GLY A 33 3.42 -7.20 33.88
N THR A 34 2.93 -8.16 34.68
CA THR A 34 2.53 -9.49 34.21
C THR A 34 1.22 -9.90 34.85
N THR A 35 0.32 -10.50 34.07
CA THR A 35 -0.91 -11.13 34.56
C THR A 35 -1.11 -12.49 33.91
N ARG A 36 -1.85 -13.39 34.58
CA ARG A 36 -2.20 -14.72 34.09
C ARG A 36 -3.70 -14.91 34.17
N VAL A 37 -4.31 -15.37 33.07
CA VAL A 37 -5.73 -15.67 32.98
C VAL A 37 -5.89 -17.15 32.65
N GLU A 38 -6.74 -17.85 33.40
CA GLU A 38 -6.96 -19.30 33.28
C GLU A 38 -8.35 -19.62 32.71
N PHE A 39 -8.39 -20.65 31.86
CA PHE A 39 -9.54 -21.15 31.10
C PHE A 39 -9.54 -22.68 31.15
N GLY A 40 -9.86 -23.26 32.32
CA GLY A 40 -9.83 -24.72 32.49
C GLY A 40 -8.42 -25.29 32.28
N ASP A 41 -8.22 -26.00 31.18
CA ASP A 41 -6.92 -26.56 30.78
C ASP A 41 -6.14 -25.63 29.83
N ALA A 42 -6.47 -24.35 29.75
CA ALA A 42 -5.71 -23.36 29.00
C ALA A 42 -5.36 -22.18 29.91
N SER A 43 -4.23 -21.53 29.61
CA SER A 43 -3.79 -20.32 30.29
C SER A 43 -3.19 -19.34 29.32
N VAL A 44 -3.41 -18.05 29.60
CA VAL A 44 -2.77 -16.93 28.91
C VAL A 44 -1.96 -16.16 29.92
N THR A 45 -0.65 -16.11 29.73
CA THR A 45 0.23 -15.20 30.47
C THR A 45 0.56 -14.00 29.61
N LEU A 46 0.26 -12.81 30.12
CA LEU A 46 0.47 -11.53 29.46
C LEU A 46 1.53 -10.75 30.21
N THR A 47 2.53 -10.24 29.50
CA THR A 47 3.56 -9.35 30.03
C THR A 47 3.63 -8.11 29.15
N SER A 48 3.62 -6.94 29.78
CA SER A 48 3.76 -5.66 29.08
C SER A 48 4.86 -4.81 29.71
N THR A 49 5.57 -4.08 28.87
CA THR A 49 6.49 -3.02 29.28
C THR A 49 6.02 -1.68 28.71
N VAL A 50 6.04 -0.61 29.50
CA VAL A 50 5.39 0.66 29.14
C VAL A 50 6.43 1.75 28.89
N LEU A 51 6.30 2.44 27.76
CA LEU A 51 6.86 3.77 27.58
C LEU A 51 5.69 4.76 27.56
N SER A 52 5.58 5.59 28.58
CA SER A 52 4.47 6.50 28.79
C SER A 52 4.62 7.75 27.94
N LEU A 53 3.89 7.81 26.81
CA LEU A 53 3.93 8.94 25.88
C LEU A 53 2.66 9.80 25.88
N ARG A 54 1.54 9.27 26.40
CA ARG A 54 0.22 9.91 26.34
C ARG A 54 -0.54 9.69 27.63
N GLY A 55 -1.31 10.72 28.02
CA GLY A 55 -1.99 10.77 29.32
C GLY A 55 -1.23 11.61 30.33
N ASP A 56 -1.83 11.80 31.49
CA ASP A 56 -1.27 12.52 32.65
C ASP A 56 -0.58 11.60 33.66
N HIS A 57 -0.56 10.28 33.40
CA HIS A 57 0.02 9.26 34.25
C HIS A 57 0.49 8.04 33.44
N ILE A 58 1.25 7.14 34.08
CA ILE A 58 1.67 5.87 33.48
C ILE A 58 0.49 4.91 33.47
N ALA A 59 -0.07 4.63 32.29
CA ALA A 59 -1.05 3.57 32.08
C ALA A 59 -0.39 2.20 32.27
N ARG A 60 -0.46 1.64 33.48
CA ARG A 60 0.18 0.38 33.84
C ARG A 60 -0.47 -0.79 33.11
N GLN A 61 0.33 -1.55 32.38
CA GLN A 61 -0.11 -2.68 31.57
C GLN A 61 0.52 -4.00 32.05
N PRO A 62 -0.12 -5.16 31.84
CA PRO A 62 -1.42 -5.36 31.17
C PRO A 62 -2.58 -4.75 31.95
N LEU A 63 -3.55 -4.13 31.26
CA LEU A 63 -4.77 -3.66 31.90
C LEU A 63 -5.68 -4.87 32.17
N VAL A 64 -6.38 -4.86 33.30
CA VAL A 64 -7.32 -5.92 33.68
C VAL A 64 -8.61 -5.29 34.17
N ASP A 65 -9.75 -5.71 33.62
CA ASP A 65 -11.05 -5.24 34.06
C ASP A 65 -11.49 -6.07 35.26
N PRO A 66 -11.71 -5.49 36.45
CA PRO A 66 -12.04 -6.25 37.64
C PRO A 66 -13.41 -6.92 37.58
N LYS A 67 -14.31 -6.49 36.69
CA LYS A 67 -15.66 -7.06 36.56
C LYS A 67 -15.69 -8.31 35.68
N SER A 68 -15.13 -8.22 34.48
CA SER A 68 -15.11 -9.31 33.49
C SER A 68 -13.88 -10.22 33.62
N GLY A 69 -12.78 -9.70 34.16
CA GLY A 69 -11.46 -10.32 34.10
C GLY A 69 -10.81 -10.26 32.71
N SER A 70 -11.38 -9.52 31.77
CA SER A 70 -10.77 -9.26 30.46
C SER A 70 -9.50 -8.44 30.61
N SER A 71 -8.51 -8.68 29.75
CA SER A 71 -7.16 -8.11 29.89
C SER A 71 -6.60 -7.59 28.56
N LEU A 72 -5.77 -6.55 28.58
CA LEU A 72 -5.18 -5.94 27.38
C LEU A 72 -3.69 -5.65 27.53
N CYS A 73 -2.91 -6.09 26.53
CA CYS A 73 -1.60 -5.58 26.20
C CYS A 73 -1.68 -4.70 24.95
N TRP A 74 -1.16 -3.48 25.02
CA TRP A 74 -1.27 -2.49 23.96
C TRP A 74 0.05 -1.76 23.71
N ASN A 75 0.45 -1.69 22.45
CA ASN A 75 1.57 -0.90 21.96
C ASN A 75 1.11 -0.10 20.75
N GLY A 76 0.70 1.15 20.96
CA GLY A 76 0.18 1.98 19.88
C GLY A 76 0.03 3.45 20.25
N GLU A 77 -0.38 4.23 19.26
CA GLU A 77 -0.77 5.63 19.41
C GLU A 77 -2.11 5.84 18.69
N VAL A 78 -3.22 5.99 19.41
CA VAL A 78 -4.55 6.12 18.77
C VAL A 78 -4.90 7.57 18.53
N TRP A 79 -5.12 7.95 17.27
CA TRP A 79 -5.52 9.30 16.91
C TRP A 79 -7.02 9.50 17.02
N ARG A 80 -7.80 8.54 16.50
CA ARG A 80 -9.27 8.57 16.54
C ARG A 80 -9.86 7.20 16.86
N ILE A 81 -11.03 7.21 17.48
CA ILE A 81 -11.92 6.07 17.62
C ILE A 81 -13.28 6.51 17.10
N ASP A 82 -13.80 5.80 16.11
CA ASP A 82 -15.09 6.11 15.48
C ASP A 82 -15.17 7.57 14.96
N GLY A 83 -14.09 8.01 14.31
CA GLY A 83 -13.94 9.37 13.77
C GLY A 83 -13.71 10.47 14.82
N LEU A 84 -13.81 10.17 16.11
CA LEU A 84 -13.61 11.14 17.20
C LEU A 84 -12.16 11.13 17.70
N LEU A 85 -11.57 12.31 17.90
CA LEU A 85 -10.21 12.44 18.43
C LEU A 85 -10.11 11.88 19.85
N VAL A 86 -9.09 11.05 20.07
CA VAL A 86 -8.78 10.52 21.41
C VAL A 86 -7.90 11.53 22.15
N THR A 87 -8.36 11.98 23.32
CA THR A 87 -7.59 12.80 24.26
C THR A 87 -7.24 11.98 25.51
N GLY A 88 -6.14 12.32 26.19
CA GLY A 88 -5.66 11.56 27.35
C GLY A 88 -4.94 10.24 26.98
N SER A 89 -5.10 9.22 27.83
CA SER A 89 -4.53 7.88 27.66
C SER A 89 -5.30 7.09 26.61
N ASP A 90 -4.69 6.87 25.45
CA ASP A 90 -5.28 6.06 24.38
C ASP A 90 -5.41 4.58 24.77
N THR A 91 -4.45 4.08 25.53
CA THR A 91 -4.42 2.71 26.05
C THR A 91 -5.68 2.41 26.88
N GLU A 92 -6.06 3.31 27.78
CA GLU A 92 -7.26 3.16 28.60
C GLU A 92 -8.54 3.34 27.77
N ALA A 93 -8.56 4.30 26.85
CA ALA A 93 -9.69 4.51 25.95
C ALA A 93 -9.99 3.27 25.09
N VAL A 94 -8.96 2.65 24.51
CA VAL A 94 -9.07 1.38 23.78
C VAL A 94 -9.55 0.27 24.70
N PHE A 95 -9.00 0.16 25.90
CA PHE A 95 -9.40 -0.91 26.81
C PHE A 95 -10.88 -0.83 27.19
N GLN A 96 -11.38 0.37 27.51
CA GLN A 96 -12.80 0.60 27.82
C GLN A 96 -13.70 0.32 26.61
N LEU A 97 -13.26 0.69 25.39
CA LEU A 97 -13.97 0.37 24.16
C LEU A 97 -14.15 -1.16 24.01
N LEU A 98 -13.07 -1.93 24.17
CA LEU A 98 -13.09 -3.39 23.98
C LEU A 98 -13.89 -4.12 25.07
N VAL A 99 -13.76 -3.71 26.34
CA VAL A 99 -14.56 -4.26 27.44
C VAL A 99 -16.05 -3.98 27.22
N LYS A 100 -16.41 -2.76 26.80
CA LYS A 100 -17.78 -2.41 26.45
C LYS A 100 -18.27 -3.24 25.26
N ALA A 101 -17.46 -3.43 24.23
CA ALA A 101 -17.85 -4.25 23.08
C ALA A 101 -18.12 -5.72 23.47
N SER A 102 -17.23 -6.32 24.28
CA SER A 102 -17.40 -7.68 24.82
C SER A 102 -18.73 -7.85 25.57
N SER A 103 -19.15 -6.85 26.36
CA SER A 103 -20.40 -6.94 27.14
C SER A 103 -21.69 -6.93 26.29
N HIS A 104 -21.62 -6.53 25.01
CA HIS A 104 -22.77 -6.46 24.12
C HIS A 104 -22.92 -7.71 23.23
N ARG A 105 -22.08 -8.73 23.40
CA ARG A 105 -22.18 -9.95 22.60
C ARG A 105 -23.52 -10.65 22.84
N ALA A 106 -24.38 -10.67 21.82
CA ALA A 106 -25.63 -11.43 21.83
C ALA A 106 -25.34 -12.94 21.86
N ALA A 107 -26.24 -13.72 22.46
CA ALA A 107 -26.12 -15.18 22.53
C ALA A 107 -26.35 -15.89 21.17
N ASP A 108 -26.87 -15.17 20.18
CA ASP A 108 -27.23 -15.70 18.87
C ASP A 108 -26.16 -15.30 17.83
N LEU A 109 -25.54 -16.29 17.19
CA LEU A 109 -24.30 -16.19 16.40
C LEU A 109 -24.49 -15.56 14.99
N SER A 110 -25.52 -14.74 14.78
CA SER A 110 -25.87 -14.20 13.45
C SER A 110 -25.34 -12.79 13.17
N GLU A 111 -24.81 -12.08 14.17
CA GLU A 111 -24.25 -10.73 14.04
C GLU A 111 -22.71 -10.69 14.06
N GLU A 112 -22.15 -9.60 13.52
CA GLU A 112 -20.70 -9.31 13.53
C GLU A 112 -20.16 -9.30 14.98
N ASP A 113 -18.99 -9.88 15.19
CA ASP A 113 -18.34 -9.89 16.51
C ASP A 113 -18.11 -8.43 16.99
N PRO A 114 -18.71 -8.00 18.12
CA PRO A 114 -18.66 -6.61 18.55
C PRO A 114 -17.24 -6.14 18.88
N VAL A 115 -16.35 -7.04 19.32
CA VAL A 115 -14.94 -6.72 19.59
C VAL A 115 -14.21 -6.43 18.28
N LEU A 116 -14.48 -7.20 17.23
CA LEU A 116 -13.91 -6.95 15.90
C LEU A 116 -14.44 -5.63 15.32
N ALA A 117 -15.74 -5.38 15.42
CA ALA A 117 -16.34 -4.12 14.99
C ALA A 117 -15.69 -2.92 15.70
N ALA A 118 -15.49 -3.01 17.01
CA ALA A 118 -14.81 -1.99 17.80
C ALA A 118 -13.34 -1.79 17.39
N LEU A 119 -12.58 -2.86 17.16
CA LEU A 119 -11.19 -2.76 16.70
C LEU A 119 -11.09 -2.06 15.33
N ARG A 120 -12.07 -2.26 14.45
CA ARG A 120 -12.10 -1.63 13.12
C ARG A 120 -12.26 -0.11 13.17
N THR A 121 -12.84 0.46 14.23
CA THR A 121 -13.02 1.91 14.37
C THR A 121 -11.76 2.67 14.82
N ILE A 122 -10.71 1.94 15.22
CA ILE A 122 -9.47 2.52 15.73
C ILE A 122 -8.60 3.02 14.56
N GLU A 123 -8.24 4.30 14.62
CA GLU A 123 -7.31 4.96 13.70
C GLU A 123 -6.00 5.31 14.43
N GLY A 124 -4.90 4.68 14.04
CA GLY A 124 -3.57 4.94 14.59
C GLY A 124 -2.63 3.75 14.38
N PRO A 125 -1.32 3.89 14.58
CA PRO A 125 -0.39 2.75 14.60
C PRO A 125 -0.55 1.95 15.89
N PHE A 126 -0.71 0.62 15.81
CA PHE A 126 -0.86 -0.23 17.00
C PHE A 126 -0.48 -1.70 16.76
N ALA A 127 -0.18 -2.38 17.87
CA ALA A 127 -0.16 -3.82 18.03
C ALA A 127 -0.81 -4.15 19.38
N PHE A 128 -1.52 -5.27 19.47
CA PHE A 128 -2.27 -5.60 20.68
C PHE A 128 -2.45 -7.10 20.91
N VAL A 129 -2.72 -7.45 22.17
CA VAL A 129 -3.27 -8.75 22.59
C VAL A 129 -4.37 -8.46 23.61
N PHE A 130 -5.60 -8.85 23.30
CA PHE A 130 -6.78 -8.67 24.14
C PHE A 130 -7.37 -10.03 24.50
N VAL A 131 -7.52 -10.30 25.81
CA VAL A 131 -8.20 -11.49 26.33
C VAL A 131 -9.61 -11.08 26.72
N ASP A 132 -10.59 -11.61 25.99
CA ASP A 132 -12.02 -11.48 26.27
C ASP A 132 -12.45 -12.66 27.13
N ARG A 133 -12.41 -12.48 28.45
CA ARG A 133 -12.63 -13.57 29.41
C ARG A 133 -14.07 -14.11 29.39
N PRO A 134 -15.14 -13.28 29.37
CA PRO A 134 -16.51 -13.78 29.25
C PRO A 134 -16.74 -14.64 28.01
N ALA A 135 -16.11 -14.27 26.90
CA ALA A 135 -16.20 -15.00 25.64
C ALA A 135 -15.27 -16.21 25.55
N GLN A 136 -14.34 -16.38 26.48
CA GLN A 136 -13.24 -17.33 26.38
C GLN A 136 -12.51 -17.23 25.03
N ARG A 137 -12.17 -15.99 24.62
CA ARG A 137 -11.48 -15.73 23.35
C ARG A 137 -10.29 -14.79 23.56
N LEU A 138 -9.25 -14.97 22.75
CA LEU A 138 -8.13 -14.03 22.64
C LEU A 138 -8.15 -13.41 21.25
N TYR A 139 -7.89 -12.11 21.17
CA TYR A 139 -7.70 -11.34 19.94
C TYR A 139 -6.29 -10.78 19.91
N TYR A 140 -5.64 -10.83 18.76
CA TYR A 140 -4.34 -10.19 18.56
C TYR A 140 -4.19 -9.69 17.13
N GLY A 141 -3.32 -8.71 16.93
CA GLY A 141 -3.08 -8.18 15.60
C GLY A 141 -2.33 -6.87 15.62
N ARG A 142 -2.23 -6.26 14.44
CA ARG A 142 -1.55 -4.99 14.19
C ARG A 142 -2.46 -4.07 13.40
N ASP A 143 -2.13 -2.79 13.38
CA ASP A 143 -2.81 -1.85 12.50
C ASP A 143 -2.63 -2.23 11.02
N ARG A 144 -3.50 -1.68 10.16
CA ARG A 144 -3.62 -1.98 8.72
C ARG A 144 -2.33 -1.82 7.90
N LEU A 145 -1.31 -1.17 8.44
CA LEU A 145 -0.01 -0.97 7.80
C LEU A 145 1.14 -1.68 8.53
N GLY A 146 0.86 -2.37 9.64
CA GLY A 146 1.87 -3.05 10.45
C GLY A 146 2.89 -2.11 11.09
N ARG A 147 2.51 -0.90 11.49
CA ARG A 147 3.48 0.11 11.95
C ARG A 147 4.12 -0.21 13.30
N ARG A 148 3.50 -1.08 14.11
CA ARG A 148 4.05 -1.57 15.38
C ARG A 148 4.38 -3.06 15.29
N SER A 149 5.53 -3.44 15.84
CA SER A 149 6.03 -4.83 15.82
C SER A 149 5.16 -5.76 16.67
N LEU A 150 4.80 -6.90 16.08
CA LEU A 150 4.26 -8.05 16.78
C LEU A 150 4.65 -9.31 15.99
N LEU A 151 5.30 -10.23 16.66
CA LEU A 151 5.77 -11.51 16.15
C LEU A 151 4.93 -12.62 16.74
N VAL A 152 4.84 -13.73 16.01
CA VAL A 152 4.19 -14.97 16.46
C VAL A 152 5.11 -16.17 16.26
N GLN A 153 5.15 -17.04 17.26
CA GLN A 153 5.73 -18.36 17.18
C GLN A 153 4.65 -19.38 17.54
N THR A 154 4.46 -20.37 16.65
CA THR A 154 3.42 -21.40 16.79
C THR A 154 4.06 -22.76 17.05
N GLY A 155 3.52 -23.50 18.02
CA GLY A 155 3.94 -24.85 18.38
C GLY A 155 2.93 -25.47 19.36
N PRO A 156 3.38 -26.27 20.35
CA PRO A 156 2.51 -26.73 21.45
C PRO A 156 1.86 -25.58 22.24
N SER A 157 2.51 -24.42 22.25
CA SER A 157 2.00 -23.14 22.72
C SER A 157 2.08 -22.11 21.59
N ILE A 158 1.28 -21.04 21.69
CA ILE A 158 1.44 -19.86 20.86
C ILE A 158 2.11 -18.77 21.70
N THR A 159 3.21 -18.22 21.19
CA THR A 159 3.91 -17.09 21.79
C THR A 159 3.79 -15.88 20.87
N LEU A 160 3.36 -14.75 21.43
CA LEU A 160 3.32 -13.46 20.77
C LEU A 160 4.34 -12.54 21.44
N SER A 161 5.12 -11.79 20.67
CA SER A 161 6.09 -10.86 21.24
C SER A 161 6.39 -9.68 20.34
N SER A 162 6.67 -8.49 20.90
CA SER A 162 7.17 -7.36 20.11
C SER A 162 8.58 -7.58 19.56
N VAL A 163 9.35 -8.51 20.15
CA VAL A 163 10.76 -8.81 19.82
C VAL A 163 11.06 -10.29 20.02
N ALA A 164 11.91 -10.85 19.17
CA ALA A 164 12.33 -12.26 19.28
C ALA A 164 13.56 -12.43 20.20
N GLU A 165 13.66 -13.60 20.80
CA GLU A 165 14.81 -14.01 21.63
C GLU A 165 16.08 -14.10 20.78
N SER A 166 16.05 -14.85 19.68
CA SER A 166 17.19 -15.00 18.78
C SER A 166 16.74 -15.06 17.32
N THR A 167 17.70 -15.08 16.38
CA THR A 167 17.44 -15.32 14.95
C THR A 167 17.06 -16.77 14.64
N SER A 168 16.83 -17.62 15.65
CA SER A 168 16.42 -19.02 15.48
C SER A 168 15.14 -19.15 14.66
N GLU A 169 15.04 -20.26 13.93
CA GLU A 169 13.88 -20.62 13.11
C GLU A 169 12.59 -20.69 13.96
N GLY A 170 11.51 -20.05 13.48
CA GLY A 170 10.15 -20.24 14.01
C GLY A 170 9.35 -18.97 14.30
N TRP A 171 10.01 -17.83 14.50
CA TRP A 171 9.31 -16.54 14.60
C TRP A 171 8.87 -16.06 13.22
N ARG A 172 7.61 -15.63 13.13
CA ARG A 172 7.05 -14.97 11.96
C ARG A 172 6.47 -13.63 12.37
N GLU A 173 6.43 -12.71 11.44
CA GLU A 173 5.70 -11.47 11.63
C GLU A 173 4.20 -11.80 11.74
N VAL A 174 3.46 -11.17 12.66
CA VAL A 174 2.00 -11.16 12.57
C VAL A 174 1.64 -10.29 11.37
N GLU A 175 0.95 -10.87 10.40
CA GLU A 175 0.55 -10.15 9.20
C GLU A 175 -0.35 -8.96 9.53
N ALA A 176 -0.18 -7.85 8.81
CA ALA A 176 -1.01 -6.64 8.95
C ALA A 176 -2.33 -6.75 8.17
N ASP A 177 -2.70 -7.96 7.78
CA ASP A 177 -3.83 -8.27 6.91
C ASP A 177 -5.14 -8.44 7.68
N GLY A 178 -5.13 -8.40 9.01
CA GLY A 178 -6.35 -8.57 9.79
C GLY A 178 -6.13 -8.60 11.30
N CYS A 179 -7.20 -8.90 11.99
CA CYS A 179 -7.21 -9.32 13.39
C CYS A 179 -7.28 -10.84 13.45
N TYR A 180 -6.53 -11.45 14.36
CA TYR A 180 -6.59 -12.89 14.61
C TYR A 180 -7.35 -13.13 15.91
N SER A 181 -8.16 -14.19 15.95
CA SER A 181 -8.84 -14.63 17.17
C SER A 181 -8.56 -16.10 17.47
N LEU A 182 -8.50 -16.45 18.75
CA LEU A 182 -8.30 -17.81 19.25
C LEU A 182 -9.40 -18.16 20.23
N SER A 183 -9.99 -19.35 20.10
CA SER A 183 -10.86 -19.93 21.14
C SER A 183 -10.00 -20.44 22.29
N LEU A 184 -10.39 -20.10 23.52
CA LEU A 184 -9.80 -20.58 24.76
C LEU A 184 -10.73 -21.57 25.48
N ASP A 185 -11.98 -21.71 25.02
CA ASP A 185 -12.87 -22.80 25.43
C ASP A 185 -12.40 -24.10 24.78
N ARG A 186 -12.00 -25.08 25.60
CA ARG A 186 -11.55 -26.40 25.15
C ARG A 186 -12.43 -27.47 25.75
N SER A 187 -13.38 -27.94 24.94
CA SER A 187 -14.12 -29.18 25.20
C SER A 187 -13.27 -30.43 24.90
N ASP A 188 -12.22 -30.30 24.09
CA ASP A 188 -11.23 -31.35 23.79
C ASP A 188 -9.82 -30.94 24.27
N PRO A 189 -9.27 -31.60 25.32
CA PRO A 189 -7.93 -31.34 25.85
C PRO A 189 -6.77 -31.58 24.86
N GLY A 190 -7.02 -32.21 23.70
CA GLY A 190 -6.03 -32.47 22.65
C GLY A 190 -5.98 -31.46 21.49
N ALA A 191 -6.96 -30.56 21.36
CA ALA A 191 -7.06 -29.63 20.22
C ALA A 191 -5.96 -28.55 20.21
N VAL A 192 -5.29 -28.35 19.07
CA VAL A 192 -4.26 -27.31 18.91
C VAL A 192 -4.91 -25.92 18.89
N PHE A 193 -4.22 -24.90 19.40
CA PHE A 193 -4.64 -23.51 19.24
C PHE A 193 -4.54 -23.10 17.76
N GLU A 194 -5.69 -22.95 17.10
CA GLU A 194 -5.75 -22.52 15.69
C GLU A 194 -6.29 -21.09 15.58
N PRO A 195 -5.45 -20.11 15.19
CA PRO A 195 -5.91 -18.75 14.99
C PRO A 195 -6.87 -18.63 13.80
N GLN A 196 -8.01 -18.01 14.01
CA GLN A 196 -8.92 -17.59 12.96
C GLN A 196 -8.60 -16.15 12.54
N ARG A 197 -8.33 -15.93 11.25
CA ARG A 197 -8.10 -14.59 10.67
C ARG A 197 -9.43 -13.89 10.37
N HIS A 198 -9.50 -12.61 10.74
CA HIS A 198 -10.60 -11.69 10.46
C HIS A 198 -10.08 -10.45 9.72
N ALA A 199 -10.63 -10.20 8.53
CA ALA A 199 -10.27 -9.07 7.69
C ALA A 199 -10.46 -7.71 8.39
N TRP A 200 -9.57 -6.73 8.15
CA TRP A 200 -9.77 -5.37 8.69
C TRP A 200 -10.91 -4.62 8.02
N LEU A 201 -11.16 -4.91 6.74
CA LEU A 201 -12.24 -4.34 5.96
C LEU A 201 -13.11 -5.48 5.42
N GLU A 202 -14.44 -5.29 5.43
CA GLU A 202 -15.31 -6.17 4.64
C GLU A 202 -14.87 -6.10 3.18
N GLY A 203 -14.59 -7.25 2.58
CA GLY A 203 -14.01 -7.30 1.25
C GLY A 203 -12.50 -7.04 1.22
N ASP A 204 -11.70 -7.56 2.15
CA ASP A 204 -10.22 -7.69 2.02
C ASP A 204 -9.75 -8.40 0.72
N ASP A 205 -10.71 -8.90 -0.05
CA ASP A 205 -10.59 -9.44 -1.38
C ASP A 205 -10.87 -8.41 -2.50
N LEU A 206 -10.88 -7.11 -2.16
CA LEU A 206 -11.05 -6.05 -3.14
C LEU A 206 -9.83 -6.03 -4.07
N PRO A 207 -10.04 -6.10 -5.40
CA PRO A 207 -8.94 -6.09 -6.33
C PRO A 207 -8.25 -4.74 -6.34
N ILE A 208 -6.95 -4.74 -6.62
CA ILE A 208 -6.25 -3.54 -7.03
C ILE A 208 -6.63 -3.26 -8.49
N ASP A 209 -7.29 -2.13 -8.73
CA ASP A 209 -7.63 -1.67 -10.07
C ASP A 209 -6.39 -1.07 -10.76
N LEU A 210 -6.02 -1.64 -11.90
CA LEU A 210 -4.99 -1.18 -12.81
C LEU A 210 -5.67 -0.39 -13.93
N LEU A 211 -5.58 0.94 -13.89
CA LEU A 211 -6.24 1.81 -14.85
C LEU A 211 -5.33 2.03 -16.06
N ASN A 212 -5.77 1.62 -17.26
CA ASN A 212 -5.07 1.91 -18.50
C ASN A 212 -5.97 2.62 -19.51
N VAL A 213 -5.44 3.70 -20.09
CA VAL A 213 -6.17 4.59 -20.99
C VAL A 213 -5.63 4.47 -22.42
N ALA A 214 -6.54 4.31 -23.38
CA ALA A 214 -6.25 4.35 -24.80
C ALA A 214 -7.18 5.33 -25.50
N PHE A 215 -6.62 6.19 -26.35
CA PHE A 215 -7.38 7.20 -27.08
C PHE A 215 -7.54 6.80 -28.54
N GLU A 216 -8.72 7.05 -29.08
CA GLU A 216 -8.96 6.99 -30.51
C GLU A 216 -8.22 8.15 -31.16
N ASN A 217 -7.22 7.82 -31.99
CA ASN A 217 -6.49 8.80 -32.78
C ASN A 217 -7.01 8.76 -34.22
N PRO A 218 -7.74 9.79 -34.69
CA PRO A 218 -8.39 9.76 -36.00
C PRO A 218 -7.41 9.51 -37.16
N ARG A 219 -6.15 9.93 -37.02
CA ARG A 219 -5.13 9.72 -38.06
C ARG A 219 -4.64 8.28 -38.14
N ILE A 220 -4.59 7.59 -36.99
CA ILE A 220 -4.27 6.16 -36.94
C ILE A 220 -5.48 5.34 -37.39
N ALA A 221 -6.69 5.70 -36.95
CA ALA A 221 -7.92 5.07 -37.40
C ALA A 221 -8.08 5.15 -38.93
N ALA A 222 -7.77 6.30 -39.53
CA ALA A 222 -7.81 6.47 -40.99
C ALA A 222 -6.80 5.60 -41.76
N GLN A 223 -5.73 5.14 -41.11
CA GLN A 223 -4.72 4.23 -41.67
C GLN A 223 -5.09 2.75 -41.54
N HIS A 224 -6.10 2.43 -40.72
CA HIS A 224 -6.53 1.08 -40.35
C HIS A 224 -8.05 0.96 -40.46
N GLN A 225 -8.58 1.24 -41.65
CA GLN A 225 -10.03 1.24 -41.91
C GLN A 225 -10.66 -0.17 -41.87
N ASP A 226 -9.82 -1.20 -41.91
CA ASP A 226 -10.15 -2.62 -41.84
C ASP A 226 -10.42 -3.12 -40.41
N LEU A 227 -10.02 -2.35 -39.39
CA LEU A 227 -10.12 -2.73 -37.99
C LEU A 227 -11.35 -2.13 -37.31
N SER A 228 -11.92 -2.86 -36.33
CA SER A 228 -12.95 -2.30 -35.46
C SER A 228 -12.37 -1.24 -34.53
N THR A 229 -13.24 -0.39 -33.97
CA THR A 229 -12.80 0.62 -33.00
C THR A 229 -12.17 -0.02 -31.75
N ASP A 230 -12.66 -1.18 -31.31
CA ASP A 230 -12.10 -1.90 -30.17
C ASP A 230 -10.70 -2.45 -30.49
N ASP A 231 -10.49 -3.00 -31.69
CA ASP A 231 -9.17 -3.44 -32.15
C ASP A 231 -8.18 -2.27 -32.20
N LEU A 232 -8.62 -1.08 -32.60
CA LEU A 232 -7.78 0.11 -32.59
C LEU A 232 -7.31 0.51 -31.19
N PHE A 233 -8.15 0.33 -30.17
CA PHE A 233 -7.76 0.54 -28.77
C PHE A 233 -6.80 -0.54 -28.28
N GLU A 234 -6.98 -1.81 -28.67
CA GLU A 234 -6.07 -2.91 -28.31
C GLU A 234 -4.69 -2.79 -28.98
N LEU A 235 -4.61 -2.17 -30.16
CA LEU A 235 -3.34 -1.82 -30.79
C LEU A 235 -2.60 -0.63 -30.13
N CYS A 236 -3.22 0.02 -29.13
CA CYS A 236 -2.57 1.10 -28.40
C CYS A 236 -1.35 0.56 -27.64
N PRO A 237 -0.15 1.16 -27.81
CA PRO A 237 1.07 0.63 -27.18
C PRO A 237 0.97 0.44 -25.67
N ASP A 238 0.40 1.41 -24.95
CA ASP A 238 0.24 1.28 -23.49
C ASP A 238 -0.80 0.23 -23.11
N ARG A 239 -1.80 -0.04 -23.98
CA ARG A 239 -2.77 -1.12 -23.76
C ARG A 239 -2.09 -2.49 -23.86
N ILE A 240 -1.25 -2.68 -24.88
CA ILE A 240 -0.44 -3.89 -25.07
C ILE A 240 0.46 -4.12 -23.84
N THR A 241 1.20 -3.10 -23.40
CA THR A 241 2.06 -3.20 -22.22
C THR A 241 1.24 -3.46 -20.95
N ALA A 242 0.09 -2.80 -20.77
CA ALA A 242 -0.77 -3.02 -19.62
C ALA A 242 -1.30 -4.45 -19.53
N ARG A 243 -1.67 -5.09 -20.66
CA ARG A 243 -2.09 -6.50 -20.67
C ARG A 243 -0.96 -7.45 -20.29
N LYS A 244 0.26 -7.21 -20.80
CA LYS A 244 1.46 -7.99 -20.43
C LYS A 244 1.77 -7.87 -18.94
N THR A 245 1.80 -6.64 -18.42
CA THR A 245 2.08 -6.38 -17.00
C THR A 245 0.99 -6.92 -16.10
N PHE A 246 -0.28 -6.87 -16.51
CA PHE A 246 -1.38 -7.48 -15.77
C PHE A 246 -1.18 -8.99 -15.62
N ALA A 247 -0.87 -9.71 -16.71
CA ALA A 247 -0.58 -11.14 -16.67
C ALA A 247 0.63 -11.47 -15.77
N GLU A 248 1.70 -10.67 -15.86
CA GLU A 248 2.89 -10.86 -15.03
C GLU A 248 2.61 -10.60 -13.54
N LEU A 249 1.84 -9.58 -13.19
CA LEU A 249 1.43 -9.31 -11.80
C LEU A 249 0.57 -10.45 -11.21
N GLN A 250 -0.33 -11.02 -12.02
CA GLN A 250 -1.13 -12.17 -11.59
C GLN A 250 -0.24 -13.39 -11.30
N ALA A 251 0.78 -13.62 -12.13
CA ALA A 251 1.73 -14.72 -11.93
C ALA A 251 2.68 -14.47 -10.74
N ALA A 252 3.20 -13.26 -10.58
CA ALA A 252 4.14 -12.90 -9.52
C ALA A 252 3.47 -12.76 -8.14
N CYS A 253 2.18 -12.41 -8.09
CA CYS A 253 1.43 -12.20 -6.86
C CYS A 253 0.07 -12.92 -6.91
N PRO A 254 0.04 -14.27 -6.94
CA PRO A 254 -1.21 -15.03 -7.14
C PRO A 254 -2.21 -14.89 -5.99
N GLY A 255 -1.75 -14.55 -4.78
CA GLY A 255 -2.61 -14.28 -3.62
C GLY A 255 -3.28 -12.90 -3.65
N ARG A 256 -2.99 -12.04 -4.64
CA ARG A 256 -3.59 -10.71 -4.79
C ARG A 256 -4.60 -10.71 -5.93
N LYS A 257 -5.79 -10.18 -5.67
CA LYS A 257 -6.74 -9.86 -6.74
C LYS A 257 -6.34 -8.59 -7.47
N TRP A 258 -6.31 -8.69 -8.79
CA TRP A 258 -6.00 -7.60 -9.71
C TRP A 258 -7.18 -7.41 -10.65
N ARG A 259 -7.48 -6.17 -11.02
CA ARG A 259 -8.46 -5.87 -12.08
C ARG A 259 -7.83 -4.91 -13.07
N LEU A 260 -7.72 -5.32 -14.33
CA LEU A 260 -7.38 -4.38 -15.40
C LEU A 260 -8.65 -3.63 -15.82
N VAL A 261 -8.62 -2.30 -15.76
CA VAL A 261 -9.71 -1.43 -16.25
C VAL A 261 -9.25 -0.74 -17.53
N ALA A 262 -9.86 -1.16 -18.63
CA ALA A 262 -9.61 -0.63 -19.94
C ALA A 262 -10.45 0.59 -20.27
N VAL A 263 -9.88 1.77 -20.04
CA VAL A 263 -10.50 3.06 -20.37
C VAL A 263 -10.23 3.36 -21.85
N ASN A 264 -11.25 3.18 -22.67
CA ASN A 264 -11.21 3.49 -24.10
C ASN A 264 -11.90 4.84 -24.32
N VAL A 265 -11.18 5.81 -24.88
CA VAL A 265 -11.65 7.20 -25.01
C VAL A 265 -11.83 7.54 -26.50
N PRO A 266 -13.08 7.58 -26.99
CA PRO A 266 -13.36 8.05 -28.34
C PRO A 266 -12.91 9.50 -28.56
N TYR A 267 -12.60 9.85 -29.81
CA TYR A 267 -12.11 11.18 -30.15
C TYR A 267 -13.17 12.26 -29.85
N SER A 268 -14.45 11.94 -30.04
CA SER A 268 -15.57 12.81 -29.67
C SER A 268 -15.58 13.16 -28.18
N GLN A 269 -15.30 12.20 -27.30
CA GLN A 269 -15.23 12.41 -25.85
C GLN A 269 -14.02 13.29 -25.48
N THR A 270 -12.87 13.05 -26.12
CA THR A 270 -11.68 13.88 -25.94
C THR A 270 -11.95 15.34 -26.31
N ARG A 271 -12.64 15.58 -27.42
CA ARG A 271 -13.06 16.93 -27.84
C ARG A 271 -14.05 17.56 -26.85
N ALA A 272 -15.02 16.81 -26.37
CA ALA A 272 -16.04 17.31 -25.44
C ALA A 272 -15.45 17.79 -24.11
N HIS A 273 -14.44 17.08 -23.58
CA HIS A 273 -13.78 17.45 -22.31
C HIS A 273 -12.61 18.41 -22.46
N ARG A 274 -12.23 18.77 -23.70
CA ARG A 274 -11.04 19.59 -23.98
C ARG A 274 -11.00 20.89 -23.18
N ALA A 275 -12.08 21.68 -23.22
CA ALA A 275 -12.10 23.01 -22.60
C ALA A 275 -11.91 22.93 -21.07
N GLU A 276 -12.58 21.97 -20.42
CA GLU A 276 -12.45 21.72 -18.99
C GLU A 276 -11.02 21.29 -18.62
N ILE A 277 -10.43 20.36 -19.37
CA ILE A 277 -9.07 19.87 -19.10
C ILE A 277 -8.03 20.99 -19.30
N VAL A 278 -8.18 21.82 -20.33
CA VAL A 278 -7.30 22.99 -20.56
C VAL A 278 -7.38 23.96 -19.37
N HIS A 279 -8.58 24.22 -18.85
CA HIS A 279 -8.76 25.04 -17.65
C HIS A 279 -8.11 24.40 -16.42
N LEU A 280 -8.32 23.10 -16.22
CA LEU A 280 -7.79 22.35 -15.07
C LEU A 280 -6.28 22.21 -15.07
N MET A 281 -5.57 22.35 -16.20
CA MET A 281 -4.10 22.27 -16.26
C MET A 281 -3.39 23.62 -16.12
N TYR A 282 -4.10 24.76 -16.24
CA TYR A 282 -3.52 26.11 -16.16
C TYR A 282 -2.73 26.37 -14.85
N PRO A 283 -1.47 26.83 -14.85
CA PRO A 283 -0.87 27.70 -15.85
C PRO A 283 -0.16 26.97 -16.97
N HIS A 284 -0.19 25.63 -16.99
CA HIS A 284 0.32 24.86 -18.10
C HIS A 284 -0.57 25.04 -19.33
N ASN A 285 0.06 25.21 -20.47
CA ASN A 285 -0.61 25.60 -21.70
C ASN A 285 0.09 25.03 -22.94
N THR A 286 0.73 23.86 -22.85
CA THR A 286 1.36 23.22 -24.01
C THR A 286 0.61 21.97 -24.46
N GLU A 287 0.78 21.59 -25.73
CA GLU A 287 0.23 20.34 -26.29
C GLU A 287 0.66 19.09 -25.54
N MET A 288 1.90 19.07 -25.04
CA MET A 288 2.38 17.99 -24.17
C MET A 288 1.64 17.98 -22.82
N ASP A 289 1.44 19.15 -22.22
CA ASP A 289 0.72 19.25 -20.93
C ASP A 289 -0.72 18.76 -21.07
N LEU A 290 -1.41 19.19 -22.11
CA LEU A 290 -2.75 18.72 -22.45
C LEU A 290 -2.77 17.21 -22.68
N SER A 291 -1.80 16.69 -23.43
CA SER A 291 -1.73 15.27 -23.72
C SER A 291 -1.59 14.42 -22.45
N ILE A 292 -0.80 14.88 -21.48
CA ILE A 292 -0.63 14.19 -20.20
C ILE A 292 -1.89 14.38 -19.35
N ALA A 293 -2.43 15.59 -19.28
CA ALA A 293 -3.66 15.91 -18.54
C ALA A 293 -4.85 15.08 -19.03
N ASN A 294 -5.01 14.88 -20.34
CA ASN A 294 -6.05 14.00 -20.90
C ASN A 294 -5.94 12.59 -20.34
N ALA A 295 -4.74 11.98 -20.41
CA ALA A 295 -4.54 10.62 -19.94
C ALA A 295 -4.85 10.48 -18.44
N LEU A 296 -4.39 11.44 -17.63
CA LEU A 296 -4.64 11.43 -16.18
C LEU A 296 -6.11 11.69 -15.84
N TYR A 297 -6.78 12.61 -16.54
CA TYR A 297 -8.20 12.91 -16.35
C TYR A 297 -9.07 11.69 -16.61
N PHE A 298 -8.90 11.04 -17.77
CA PHE A 298 -9.69 9.87 -18.12
C PHE A 298 -9.33 8.64 -17.28
N ALA A 299 -8.07 8.50 -16.87
CA ALA A 299 -7.69 7.50 -15.87
C ALA A 299 -8.42 7.75 -14.53
N ALA A 300 -8.39 8.98 -14.01
CA ALA A 300 -8.96 9.31 -12.71
C ALA A 300 -10.49 9.20 -12.65
N ARG A 301 -11.19 9.38 -13.78
CA ARG A 301 -12.61 9.03 -13.90
C ARG A 301 -12.87 7.54 -13.64
N GLY A 302 -11.92 6.68 -14.01
CA GLY A 302 -11.93 5.25 -13.70
C GLY A 302 -13.10 4.47 -14.29
N GLN A 303 -13.63 4.91 -15.44
CA GLN A 303 -14.74 4.31 -16.17
C GLN A 303 -14.19 3.58 -17.40
N GLY A 304 -14.45 2.27 -17.52
CA GLY A 304 -13.93 1.47 -18.65
C GLY A 304 -14.45 0.04 -18.65
N GLN A 305 -13.74 -0.85 -19.36
CA GLN A 305 -14.02 -2.28 -19.39
C GLN A 305 -13.15 -3.00 -18.36
N GLY A 306 -13.74 -3.52 -17.29
CA GLY A 306 -13.06 -4.22 -16.21
C GLY A 306 -12.88 -5.71 -16.51
N CYS A 307 -11.71 -6.25 -16.18
CA CYS A 307 -11.36 -7.66 -16.40
C CYS A 307 -10.52 -8.18 -15.22
N LEU A 308 -10.91 -9.32 -14.65
CA LEU A 308 -10.24 -9.94 -13.48
C LEU A 308 -9.20 -11.00 -13.86
N ALA A 309 -9.23 -11.52 -15.09
CA ALA A 309 -8.25 -12.46 -15.62
C ALA A 309 -8.22 -12.35 -17.15
N MET A 310 -7.06 -12.55 -17.77
CA MET A 310 -6.85 -12.34 -19.21
C MET A 310 -7.88 -13.03 -20.12
N GLU A 311 -8.40 -14.19 -19.71
CA GLU A 311 -9.36 -14.99 -20.47
C GLU A 311 -10.83 -14.68 -20.11
N SER A 312 -11.07 -13.86 -19.10
CA SER A 312 -12.43 -13.49 -18.67
C SER A 312 -13.00 -12.39 -19.55
N PRO A 313 -14.31 -12.45 -19.89
CA PRO A 313 -14.96 -11.39 -20.63
C PRO A 313 -14.86 -10.07 -19.87
N SER A 314 -14.54 -8.99 -20.57
CA SER A 314 -14.51 -7.67 -19.99
C SER A 314 -15.93 -7.11 -19.86
N THR A 315 -16.25 -6.50 -18.73
CA THR A 315 -17.57 -5.90 -18.47
C THR A 315 -17.45 -4.41 -18.15
N PRO A 316 -18.45 -3.58 -18.49
CA PRO A 316 -18.47 -2.18 -18.08
C PRO A 316 -18.27 -2.05 -16.56
N TYR A 317 -17.31 -1.23 -16.16
CA TYR A 317 -16.88 -1.09 -14.77
C TYR A 317 -16.51 0.37 -14.45
N THR A 318 -16.83 0.80 -13.24
CA THR A 318 -16.39 2.07 -12.67
C THR A 318 -15.70 1.80 -11.35
N THR A 319 -14.46 2.27 -11.20
CA THR A 319 -13.69 2.09 -9.96
C THR A 319 -14.33 2.84 -8.79
N THR A 320 -14.40 2.17 -7.65
CA THR A 320 -14.80 2.77 -6.37
C THR A 320 -13.61 3.37 -5.61
N ALA A 321 -12.38 3.13 -6.06
CA ALA A 321 -11.17 3.59 -5.39
C ALA A 321 -11.13 5.11 -5.32
N ARG A 322 -10.99 5.66 -4.10
CA ARG A 322 -10.80 7.11 -3.88
C ARG A 322 -9.34 7.53 -3.93
N VAL A 323 -8.42 6.59 -3.79
CA VAL A 323 -6.98 6.81 -3.78
C VAL A 323 -6.37 6.17 -5.03
N LEU A 324 -5.55 6.93 -5.76
CA LEU A 324 -4.76 6.45 -6.89
C LEU A 324 -3.27 6.45 -6.51
N LEU A 325 -2.54 5.41 -6.92
CA LEU A 325 -1.09 5.36 -6.81
C LEU A 325 -0.47 5.73 -8.15
N SER A 326 0.42 6.73 -8.16
CA SER A 326 1.12 7.18 -9.37
C SER A 326 2.62 6.91 -9.28
N GLY A 327 3.19 6.43 -10.38
CA GLY A 327 4.63 6.20 -10.54
C GLY A 327 5.46 7.47 -10.80
N LEU A 328 4.84 8.66 -10.76
CA LEU A 328 5.52 9.95 -10.96
C LEU A 328 6.66 10.13 -9.95
N GLY A 329 7.78 10.68 -10.41
CA GLY A 329 9.02 10.83 -9.63
C GLY A 329 10.07 9.80 -10.00
N ALA A 330 9.67 8.63 -10.51
CA ALA A 330 10.62 7.58 -10.88
C ALA A 330 11.60 8.01 -11.99
N ASP A 331 11.11 8.77 -12.98
CA ASP A 331 11.96 9.22 -14.07
C ASP A 331 12.94 10.31 -13.61
N GLU A 332 12.49 11.25 -12.78
CA GLU A 332 13.29 12.35 -12.23
C GLU A 332 14.36 11.87 -11.24
N LEU A 333 14.03 10.89 -10.40
CA LEU A 333 14.95 10.37 -9.39
C LEU A 333 15.96 9.36 -9.96
N PHE A 334 15.52 8.51 -10.90
CA PHE A 334 16.30 7.36 -11.37
C PHE A 334 16.70 7.41 -12.84
N GLY A 335 16.65 8.58 -13.48
CA GLY A 335 17.24 8.73 -14.81
C GLY A 335 16.40 8.12 -15.94
N GLY A 336 15.09 8.41 -15.99
CA GLY A 336 14.17 7.84 -16.97
C GLY A 336 13.92 8.65 -18.26
N TYR A 337 14.44 9.87 -18.38
CA TYR A 337 14.28 10.68 -19.59
C TYR A 337 15.47 10.56 -20.56
N VAL A 338 15.19 10.58 -21.87
CA VAL A 338 16.21 10.59 -22.93
C VAL A 338 17.25 11.71 -22.73
N ARG A 339 16.82 12.86 -22.19
CA ARG A 339 17.71 14.00 -21.90
C ARG A 339 18.81 13.68 -20.88
N HIS A 340 18.62 12.69 -20.00
CA HIS A 340 19.64 12.23 -19.07
C HIS A 340 20.82 11.59 -19.79
N ASN A 341 20.55 10.73 -20.78
CA ASN A 341 21.60 10.19 -21.65
C ASN A 341 22.28 11.33 -22.41
N THR A 342 21.52 12.28 -22.97
CA THR A 342 22.09 13.45 -23.65
C THR A 342 23.00 14.27 -22.74
N ALA A 343 22.62 14.48 -21.48
CA ALA A 343 23.44 15.18 -20.49
C ALA A 343 24.71 14.41 -20.14
N PHE A 344 24.60 13.08 -20.01
CA PHE A 344 25.75 12.19 -19.82
C PHE A 344 26.73 12.25 -21.01
N GLN A 345 26.24 12.18 -22.25
CA GLN A 345 27.09 12.27 -23.44
C GLN A 345 27.80 13.63 -23.55
N ARG A 346 27.21 14.69 -23.01
CA ARG A 346 27.80 16.05 -23.03
C ARG A 346 28.89 16.25 -21.99
N ASN A 347 28.70 15.77 -20.76
CA ASN A 347 29.60 16.09 -19.64
C ASN A 347 29.72 14.96 -18.60
N GLY A 348 29.59 13.70 -19.01
CA GLY A 348 29.67 12.52 -18.16
C GLY A 348 28.70 12.54 -16.97
N TYR A 349 29.09 11.88 -15.88
CA TYR A 349 28.30 11.85 -14.64
C TYR A 349 28.04 13.21 -13.99
N PRO A 350 28.96 14.20 -14.04
CA PRO A 350 28.64 15.55 -13.58
C PRO A 350 27.44 16.15 -14.34
N GLY A 351 27.43 16.06 -15.68
CA GLY A 351 26.31 16.54 -16.49
C GLY A 351 25.00 15.83 -16.18
N LEU A 352 25.04 14.51 -16.05
CA LEU A 352 23.88 13.70 -15.66
C LEU A 352 23.33 14.09 -14.28
N THR A 353 24.21 14.30 -13.30
CA THR A 353 23.83 14.65 -11.92
C THR A 353 23.14 15.99 -11.86
N GLU A 354 23.66 16.99 -12.58
CA GLU A 354 23.03 18.32 -12.65
C GLU A 354 21.68 18.27 -13.37
N GLU A 355 21.53 17.48 -14.43
CA GLU A 355 20.24 17.29 -15.10
C GLU A 355 19.20 16.63 -14.18
N LEU A 356 19.59 15.58 -13.43
CA LEU A 356 18.71 14.92 -12.46
C LEU A 356 18.26 15.88 -11.34
N LYS A 357 19.19 16.64 -10.76
CA LYS A 357 18.86 17.67 -9.74
C LYS A 357 17.90 18.72 -10.30
N LEU A 358 18.13 19.15 -11.54
CA LEU A 358 17.28 20.12 -12.21
C LEU A 358 15.85 19.60 -12.39
N ASP A 359 15.69 18.33 -12.78
CA ASP A 359 14.39 17.70 -12.93
C ASP A 359 13.65 17.57 -11.60
N VAL A 360 14.32 17.11 -10.55
CA VAL A 360 13.76 17.07 -9.19
C VAL A 360 13.32 18.47 -8.73
N SER A 361 14.14 19.50 -8.95
CA SER A 361 13.83 20.89 -8.58
C SER A 361 12.60 21.46 -9.31
N ARG A 362 12.28 20.93 -10.50
CA ARG A 362 11.17 21.40 -11.34
C ARG A 362 9.91 20.56 -11.18
N LEU A 363 9.97 19.41 -10.53
CA LEU A 363 8.89 18.44 -10.40
C LEU A 363 7.57 19.07 -9.92
N GLY A 364 7.65 19.90 -8.87
CA GLY A 364 6.51 20.63 -8.31
C GLY A 364 5.80 21.51 -9.33
N LYS A 365 6.60 22.23 -10.14
CA LYS A 365 6.10 23.18 -11.15
C LYS A 365 5.71 22.50 -12.46
N ARG A 366 6.31 21.37 -12.83
CA ARG A 366 6.14 20.75 -14.17
C ARG A 366 5.11 19.65 -14.20
N ASN A 367 4.94 18.91 -13.10
CA ASN A 367 4.11 17.72 -13.07
C ASN A 367 3.08 17.80 -11.95
N LEU A 368 3.53 17.88 -10.69
CA LEU A 368 2.67 17.72 -9.52
C LEU A 368 1.48 18.67 -9.53
N GLY A 369 1.69 19.96 -9.80
CA GLY A 369 0.60 20.94 -9.82
C GLY A 369 -0.46 20.70 -10.90
N ARG A 370 -0.08 20.22 -12.09
CA ARG A 370 -1.04 19.86 -13.17
C ARG A 370 -1.81 18.61 -12.78
N ASP A 371 -1.08 17.59 -12.36
CA ASP A 371 -1.58 16.24 -12.13
C ASP A 371 -2.58 16.23 -10.96
N ASP A 372 -2.28 16.97 -9.89
CA ASP A 372 -3.17 17.17 -8.75
C ASP A 372 -4.52 17.75 -9.16
N ARG A 373 -4.53 18.93 -9.80
CA ARG A 373 -5.79 19.62 -10.18
C ARG A 373 -6.66 18.80 -11.10
N VAL A 374 -6.05 18.10 -12.05
CA VAL A 374 -6.76 17.26 -13.02
C VAL A 374 -7.40 16.05 -12.34
N MET A 375 -6.67 15.35 -11.47
CA MET A 375 -7.18 14.12 -10.84
C MET A 375 -8.10 14.41 -9.63
N ALA A 376 -7.82 15.46 -8.86
CA ALA A 376 -8.66 15.91 -7.75
C ALA A 376 -10.05 16.36 -8.22
N HIS A 377 -10.15 16.93 -9.44
CA HIS A 377 -11.44 17.25 -10.06
C HIS A 377 -12.35 16.01 -10.21
N CYS A 378 -11.78 14.81 -10.35
CA CYS A 378 -12.53 13.55 -10.37
C CYS A 378 -12.82 12.96 -8.97
N GLY A 379 -12.56 13.71 -7.90
CA GLY A 379 -12.75 13.26 -6.52
C GLY A 379 -11.75 12.17 -6.10
N LYS A 380 -10.54 12.18 -6.67
CA LYS A 380 -9.48 11.21 -6.38
C LYS A 380 -8.31 11.88 -5.65
N GLU A 381 -7.84 11.25 -4.57
CA GLU A 381 -6.57 11.59 -3.93
C GLU A 381 -5.45 10.78 -4.59
N VAL A 382 -4.35 11.43 -4.95
CA VAL A 382 -3.22 10.75 -5.60
C VAL A 382 -2.04 10.70 -4.65
N ARG A 383 -1.47 9.50 -4.49
CA ARG A 383 -0.26 9.27 -3.71
C ARG A 383 0.89 8.90 -4.63
N PHE A 384 2.07 9.35 -4.27
CA PHE A 384 3.28 9.23 -5.07
C PHE A 384 4.34 8.45 -4.27
N PRO A 385 4.33 7.10 -4.29
CA PRO A 385 5.28 6.31 -3.51
C PRO A 385 6.75 6.64 -3.80
N PHE A 386 7.07 7.01 -5.05
CA PHE A 386 8.42 7.43 -5.43
C PHE A 386 8.87 8.76 -4.79
N LEU A 387 7.93 9.55 -4.27
CA LEU A 387 8.19 10.84 -3.63
C LEU A 387 8.09 10.78 -2.10
N ASP A 388 8.07 9.58 -1.50
CA ASP A 388 8.30 9.44 -0.07
C ASP A 388 9.64 10.08 0.31
N GLU A 389 9.65 10.90 1.36
CA GLU A 389 10.81 11.71 1.73
C GLU A 389 12.07 10.87 2.01
N ARG A 390 11.90 9.66 2.57
CA ARG A 390 13.03 8.75 2.84
C ARG A 390 13.59 8.18 1.54
N LEU A 391 12.73 7.80 0.60
CA LEU A 391 13.15 7.31 -0.70
C LEU A 391 13.80 8.42 -1.54
N VAL A 392 13.23 9.63 -1.52
CA VAL A 392 13.80 10.80 -2.21
C VAL A 392 15.18 11.15 -1.65
N LYS A 393 15.31 11.22 -0.33
CA LYS A 393 16.60 11.47 0.34
C LYS A 393 17.63 10.43 -0.09
N TRP A 394 17.29 9.16 0.02
CA TRP A 394 18.16 8.06 -0.40
C TRP A 394 18.56 8.17 -1.88
N ALA A 395 17.59 8.41 -2.77
CA ALA A 395 17.85 8.52 -4.21
C ALA A 395 18.69 9.76 -4.57
N ILE A 396 18.59 10.87 -3.83
CA ILE A 396 19.42 12.05 -4.07
C ILE A 396 20.85 11.84 -3.57
N GLU A 397 21.02 11.21 -2.40
CA GLU A 397 22.33 10.92 -1.80
C GLU A 397 23.12 9.87 -2.59
N LEU A 398 22.43 8.98 -3.30
CA LEU A 398 23.08 7.92 -4.09
C LEU A 398 23.76 8.49 -5.35
N PRO A 399 24.99 8.05 -5.67
CA PRO A 399 25.65 8.42 -6.91
C PRO A 399 24.82 8.07 -8.16
N ALA A 400 24.95 8.89 -9.22
CA ALA A 400 24.15 8.72 -10.43
C ALA A 400 24.28 7.32 -11.05
N TRP A 401 25.50 6.77 -11.13
CA TRP A 401 25.80 5.46 -11.72
C TRP A 401 25.15 4.27 -11.00
N GLU A 402 24.81 4.40 -9.72
CA GLU A 402 24.10 3.35 -8.99
C GLU A 402 22.59 3.35 -9.29
N LYS A 403 22.05 4.47 -9.81
CA LYS A 403 20.62 4.64 -10.15
C LYS A 403 20.35 4.34 -11.61
N CYS A 404 21.17 4.94 -12.47
CA CYS A 404 21.14 4.83 -13.92
C CYS A 404 22.56 4.93 -14.45
N ASP A 405 22.90 4.10 -15.42
CA ASP A 405 24.26 4.09 -15.95
C ASP A 405 24.28 3.98 -17.48
N PHE A 406 24.55 5.12 -18.11
CA PHE A 406 24.66 5.29 -19.55
C PHE A 406 26.07 5.03 -20.10
N SER A 407 27.06 4.72 -19.23
CA SER A 407 28.40 4.31 -19.66
C SER A 407 28.40 2.87 -20.17
N THR A 408 27.56 2.02 -19.59
CA THR A 408 27.40 0.62 -19.97
C THR A 408 26.12 0.44 -20.78
N PRO A 409 26.19 0.15 -22.09
CA PRO A 409 25.01 -0.12 -22.89
C PRO A 409 24.27 -1.37 -22.40
N ALA A 410 22.98 -1.48 -22.75
CA ALA A 410 22.19 -2.69 -22.48
C ALA A 410 22.80 -3.88 -23.25
N GLY A 411 22.89 -5.05 -22.61
CA GLY A 411 23.51 -6.25 -23.17
C GLY A 411 23.26 -7.50 -22.31
N GLU A 412 23.85 -8.64 -22.68
CA GLU A 412 23.68 -9.90 -21.93
C GLU A 412 24.07 -9.71 -20.45
N GLY A 413 23.06 -9.80 -19.57
CA GLY A 413 23.20 -9.64 -18.12
C GLY A 413 23.05 -8.21 -17.57
N HIS A 414 22.93 -7.18 -18.41
CA HIS A 414 22.82 -5.78 -17.96
C HIS A 414 21.50 -5.15 -18.43
N PRO A 415 20.60 -4.76 -17.50
CA PRO A 415 19.39 -4.02 -17.84
C PRO A 415 19.72 -2.68 -18.49
N ASP A 416 18.72 -2.14 -19.19
CA ASP A 416 18.78 -0.80 -19.77
C ASP A 416 19.33 0.25 -18.79
N ALA A 417 20.12 1.17 -19.35
CA ALA A 417 20.77 2.26 -18.60
C ALA A 417 19.77 3.14 -17.82
N GLU A 418 18.60 3.39 -18.41
CA GLU A 418 17.53 4.18 -17.81
C GLU A 418 16.88 3.41 -16.65
N LYS A 419 16.85 4.02 -15.46
CA LYS A 419 16.24 3.45 -14.25
C LYS A 419 16.79 2.06 -13.90
N ARG A 420 18.09 1.84 -14.15
CA ARG A 420 18.74 0.53 -13.99
C ARG A 420 18.47 -0.09 -12.63
N VAL A 421 18.55 0.68 -11.54
CA VAL A 421 18.27 0.16 -10.19
C VAL A 421 16.85 -0.38 -10.05
N LEU A 422 15.86 0.26 -10.67
CA LEU A 422 14.46 -0.19 -10.64
C LEU A 422 14.26 -1.44 -11.51
N ARG A 423 15.02 -1.57 -12.60
CA ARG A 423 14.98 -2.77 -13.45
C ARG A 423 15.61 -3.98 -12.77
N LEU A 424 16.73 -3.77 -12.06
CA LEU A 424 17.34 -4.80 -11.21
C LEU A 424 16.40 -5.22 -10.07
N LEU A 425 15.74 -4.25 -9.41
CA LEU A 425 14.73 -4.54 -8.41
C LEU A 425 13.57 -5.35 -8.99
N ALA A 426 13.05 -4.96 -10.16
CA ALA A 426 11.99 -5.69 -10.85
C ALA A 426 12.38 -7.16 -11.11
N GLN A 427 13.62 -7.44 -11.54
CA GLN A 427 14.11 -8.81 -11.67
C GLN A 427 14.14 -9.56 -10.33
N ALA A 428 14.64 -8.91 -9.27
CA ALA A 428 14.75 -9.50 -7.94
C ALA A 428 13.38 -9.86 -7.32
N VAL A 429 12.33 -9.10 -7.64
CA VAL A 429 10.95 -9.34 -7.15
C VAL A 429 10.11 -10.18 -8.11
N GLY A 430 10.71 -10.79 -9.14
CA GLY A 430 10.00 -11.71 -10.05
C GLY A 430 9.20 -11.04 -11.17
N LEU A 431 9.61 -9.87 -11.64
CA LEU A 431 9.00 -9.12 -12.75
C LEU A 431 9.96 -8.94 -13.96
N PRO A 432 10.46 -10.02 -14.58
CA PRO A 432 11.46 -9.96 -15.65
C PRO A 432 10.98 -9.28 -16.94
N SER A 433 9.70 -9.37 -17.30
CA SER A 433 9.14 -8.70 -18.48
C SER A 433 9.13 -7.19 -18.26
N VAL A 434 8.62 -6.72 -17.11
CA VAL A 434 8.68 -5.29 -16.74
C VAL A 434 10.12 -4.77 -16.70
N ALA A 435 11.08 -5.56 -16.21
CA ALA A 435 12.48 -5.16 -16.13
C ALA A 435 13.11 -4.85 -17.50
N THR A 436 12.64 -5.51 -18.57
CA THR A 436 13.17 -5.35 -19.94
C THR A 436 12.31 -4.47 -20.84
N GLU A 437 11.10 -4.11 -20.40
CA GLU A 437 10.17 -3.31 -21.17
C GLU A 437 10.75 -1.92 -21.50
N LYS A 438 10.59 -1.51 -22.77
CA LYS A 438 11.14 -0.25 -23.24
C LYS A 438 10.23 0.90 -22.85
N LYS A 439 10.83 1.95 -22.33
CA LYS A 439 10.07 3.13 -21.91
C LYS A 439 9.39 3.79 -23.10
N ARG A 440 8.11 4.12 -22.93
CA ARG A 440 7.35 4.99 -23.84
C ARG A 440 6.76 6.14 -23.04
N ALA A 441 6.82 7.36 -23.59
CA ALA A 441 6.17 8.49 -22.93
C ALA A 441 4.65 8.39 -23.10
N ILE A 442 3.91 8.69 -22.03
CA ILE A 442 2.44 8.55 -21.95
C ILE A 442 1.73 9.14 -23.16
N GLN A 443 2.14 10.31 -23.66
CA GLN A 443 1.53 10.97 -24.82
C GLN A 443 1.57 10.15 -26.13
N PHE A 444 2.61 9.33 -26.30
CA PHE A 444 2.75 8.44 -27.45
C PHE A 444 2.20 7.05 -27.16
N GLY A 445 2.29 6.64 -25.90
CA GLY A 445 1.82 5.36 -25.41
C GLY A 445 0.31 5.20 -25.47
N THR A 446 -0.42 6.24 -25.06
CA THR A 446 -1.90 6.27 -25.05
C THR A 446 -2.52 6.77 -26.36
N ARG A 447 -1.68 7.16 -27.34
CA ARG A 447 -2.05 7.76 -28.64
C ARG A 447 -2.74 9.14 -28.59
N THR A 448 -2.63 9.86 -27.48
CA THR A 448 -3.14 11.25 -27.34
C THR A 448 -2.34 12.29 -28.12
N ALA A 449 -1.08 12.01 -28.46
CA ALA A 449 -0.27 12.96 -29.22
C ALA A 449 -0.74 13.11 -30.68
N LYS A 450 -0.72 14.34 -31.19
CA LYS A 450 -0.91 14.66 -32.61
C LYS A 450 -2.23 14.16 -33.22
N MET A 451 -3.31 14.17 -32.44
CA MET A 451 -4.65 13.76 -32.90
C MET A 451 -5.17 14.65 -34.05
N GLU A 452 -4.95 15.97 -33.95
CA GLU A 452 -5.46 16.95 -34.94
C GLU A 452 -4.47 17.23 -36.08
N SER A 453 -3.18 17.34 -35.80
CA SER A 453 -2.16 17.64 -36.81
C SER A 453 -0.81 17.01 -36.48
N GLY A 454 -0.17 16.44 -37.50
CA GLY A 454 1.16 15.82 -37.38
C GLY A 454 2.31 16.82 -37.21
N ARG A 455 2.06 18.10 -37.48
CA ARG A 455 3.07 19.17 -37.52
C ARG A 455 3.23 19.92 -36.19
N VAL A 456 2.29 19.74 -35.26
CA VAL A 456 2.29 20.43 -33.97
C VAL A 456 3.34 19.80 -33.05
N LYS A 457 4.19 20.63 -32.45
CA LYS A 457 5.22 20.19 -31.50
C LYS A 457 4.61 20.15 -30.10
N GLY A 458 5.10 19.26 -29.24
CA GLY A 458 4.60 19.17 -27.85
C GLY A 458 4.79 20.47 -27.04
N THR A 459 5.75 21.31 -27.42
CA THR A 459 6.00 22.63 -26.82
C THR A 459 5.15 23.75 -27.40
N THR A 460 4.29 23.46 -28.39
CA THR A 460 3.39 24.46 -28.96
C THR A 460 2.38 24.90 -27.89
N SER A 461 2.24 26.22 -27.73
CA SER A 461 1.28 26.81 -26.82
C SER A 461 -0.14 26.56 -27.33
N ILE A 462 -1.03 26.22 -26.42
CA ILE A 462 -2.47 26.15 -26.63
C ILE A 462 -3.05 27.46 -26.15
N THR A 463 -3.84 28.10 -27.02
CA THR A 463 -4.67 29.24 -26.64
C THR A 463 -6.05 28.72 -26.25
N LEU A 464 -6.62 29.26 -25.17
CA LEU A 464 -8.00 29.00 -24.78
C LEU A 464 -9.00 29.49 -25.83
#